data_AF-A0A1F3C1X3-F1
#
_entry.id   AF-A0A1F3C1X3-F1
#
_cell.length_a   1.000
_cell.length_b   1.000
_cell.length_c   1.000
_cell.angle_alpha   90.00
_cell.angle_beta   90.00
_cell.angle_gamma   90.00
#
_symmetry.space_group_name_H-M   'P 1'
#
loop_
_entity.id
_entity.type
_entity.pdbx_description
1 polymer ?
#
loop_
_entity_poly.entity_id
_entity_poly.type
_entity_poly.pdbx_seq_one_letter_code
_entity_poly.pdbx_strand_id
1 'polypeptide(L)'
;MFKMFQFNIDSLNLEFEKVKNYESQLRLYLDSSEVDLNIKSSLIVLGRAHKSYKSFLKKFDENMSNCSYSFKQVTDLKKDVDNNIIKEEEFIKYFNQEKEALTELSTNLNFQFNDMITIKRLYLQEINSIDSIIKSKEIK
;
A
#
# COMPACT_ATOMS: atom_id res chain seq x y z
N MET A 1 9.04 20.28 -7.25
CA MET A 1 7.82 19.50 -7.51
C MET A 1 8.09 18.07 -7.08
N PHE A 2 7.54 17.64 -5.93
CA PHE A 2 7.66 16.25 -5.50
C PHE A 2 6.96 15.39 -6.55
N LYS A 3 7.73 14.63 -7.34
CA LYS A 3 7.17 13.60 -8.21
C LYS A 3 6.72 12.46 -7.30
N MET A 4 5.56 12.61 -6.68
CA MET A 4 4.80 11.43 -6.28
C MET A 4 4.55 10.67 -7.57
N PHE A 5 5.09 9.47 -7.68
CA PHE A 5 4.59 8.53 -8.67
C PHE A 5 3.07 8.49 -8.47
N GLN A 6 2.32 8.83 -9.52
CA GLN A 6 0.86 8.77 -9.50
C GLN A 6 0.49 7.29 -9.43
N PHE A 7 0.58 6.72 -8.24
CA PHE A 7 0.10 5.39 -7.95
C PHE A 7 -1.41 5.42 -8.08
N ASN A 8 -1.95 4.59 -8.96
CA ASN A 8 -3.38 4.40 -9.03
C ASN A 8 -3.79 3.56 -7.81
N ILE A 9 -4.11 4.25 -6.71
CA ILE A 9 -4.53 3.64 -5.45
C ILE A 9 -5.78 2.78 -5.65
N ASP A 10 -6.67 3.17 -6.57
CA ASP A 10 -7.87 2.40 -6.91
C ASP A 10 -7.50 1.06 -7.53
N SER A 11 -6.49 1.03 -8.41
CA SER A 11 -5.97 -0.23 -8.95
C SER A 11 -5.39 -1.15 -7.88
N LEU A 12 -4.70 -0.58 -6.88
CA LEU A 12 -4.16 -1.36 -5.76
C LEU A 12 -5.25 -1.89 -4.84
N ASN A 13 -6.28 -1.09 -4.57
CA ASN A 13 -7.45 -1.52 -3.80
C ASN A 13 -8.20 -2.65 -4.51
N LEU A 14 -8.38 -2.56 -5.83
CA LEU A 14 -8.98 -3.63 -6.62
C LEU A 14 -8.15 -4.92 -6.57
N GLU A 15 -6.82 -4.82 -6.67
CA GLU A 15 -5.93 -5.98 -6.55
C GLU A 15 -5.94 -6.58 -5.15
N PHE A 16 -5.99 -5.75 -4.11
CA PHE A 16 -6.11 -6.18 -2.73
C PHE A 16 -7.39 -7.00 -2.49
N GLU A 17 -8.54 -6.52 -2.96
CA GLU A 17 -9.80 -7.25 -2.84
C GLU A 17 -9.80 -8.56 -3.64
N LYS A 18 -9.14 -8.61 -4.79
CA LYS A 18 -8.94 -9.88 -5.54
C LYS A 18 -8.13 -10.90 -4.74
N VAL A 19 -6.99 -10.50 -4.17
CA VAL A 19 -6.14 -11.39 -3.35
C VAL A 19 -6.91 -11.93 -2.15
N LYS A 20 -7.66 -11.05 -1.47
CA LYS A 20 -8.51 -11.40 -0.33
C LYS A 20 -9.61 -12.38 -0.71
N ASN A 21 -10.23 -12.21 -1.88
CA ASN A 21 -11.24 -13.14 -2.39
C ASN A 21 -10.62 -14.52 -2.68
N TYR A 22 -9.51 -14.58 -3.42
CA TYR A 22 -8.82 -15.83 -3.71
C TYR A 22 -8.38 -16.57 -2.44
N GLU A 23 -7.87 -15.85 -1.45
CA GLU A 23 -7.50 -16.45 -0.15
C GLU A 23 -8.74 -17.04 0.55
N SER A 24 -9.87 -16.32 0.53
CA SER A 24 -11.11 -16.79 1.15
C SER A 24 -11.64 -18.06 0.47
N GLN A 25 -11.63 -18.10 -0.87
CA GLN A 25 -12.06 -19.27 -1.65
C GLN A 25 -11.17 -20.50 -1.38
N LEU A 26 -9.84 -20.34 -1.40
CA LEU A 26 -8.92 -21.44 -1.14
C LEU A 26 -8.99 -21.95 0.30
N ARG A 27 -9.32 -21.09 1.27
CA ARG A 27 -9.53 -21.49 2.67
C ARG A 27 -10.72 -22.44 2.81
N LEU A 28 -11.79 -22.28 2.02
CA LEU A 28 -12.95 -23.18 2.05
C LEU A 28 -12.58 -24.63 1.68
N TYR A 29 -11.54 -24.80 0.87
CA TYR A 29 -11.06 -26.12 0.45
C TYR A 29 -10.10 -26.78 1.45
N LEU A 30 -9.71 -26.09 2.53
CA LEU A 30 -8.91 -26.69 3.61
C LEU A 30 -9.73 -27.52 4.60
N ASP A 31 -11.06 -27.37 4.62
CA ASP A 31 -11.95 -28.09 5.55
C ASP A 31 -12.21 -29.55 5.13
N SER A 32 -11.56 -30.05 4.07
CA SER A 32 -11.63 -31.45 3.65
C SER A 32 -10.67 -32.35 4.44
N SER A 33 -11.04 -33.62 4.63
CA SER A 33 -10.28 -34.63 5.39
C SER A 33 -8.86 -34.93 4.87
N GLU A 34 -8.50 -34.47 3.66
CA GLU A 34 -7.14 -34.52 3.12
C GLU A 34 -6.58 -33.11 2.91
N VAL A 35 -5.40 -32.84 3.46
CA VAL A 35 -4.69 -31.57 3.28
C VAL A 35 -3.98 -31.59 1.93
N ASP A 36 -4.54 -30.87 0.96
CA ASP A 36 -3.92 -30.66 -0.34
C ASP A 36 -2.70 -29.71 -0.20
N LEU A 37 -1.50 -30.24 -0.44
CA LEU A 37 -0.24 -29.51 -0.33
C LEU A 37 -0.16 -28.33 -1.32
N ASN A 38 -0.82 -28.42 -2.48
CA ASN A 38 -0.86 -27.33 -3.46
C ASN A 38 -1.71 -26.17 -2.94
N ILE A 39 -2.89 -26.47 -2.37
CA ILE A 39 -3.75 -25.46 -1.72
C ILE A 39 -3.00 -24.77 -0.59
N LYS A 40 -2.29 -25.53 0.25
CA LYS A 40 -1.50 -24.97 1.36
C LYS A 40 -0.39 -24.05 0.85
N SER A 41 0.33 -24.43 -0.21
CA SER A 41 1.37 -23.61 -0.82
C SER A 41 0.80 -22.30 -1.38
N SER A 42 -0.28 -22.37 -2.15
CA SER A 42 -0.96 -21.19 -2.71
C SER A 42 -1.48 -20.25 -1.62
N LEU A 43 -2.01 -20.78 -0.52
CA LEU A 43 -2.45 -19.97 0.63
C LEU A 43 -1.30 -19.25 1.34
N ILE A 44 -0.10 -19.83 1.38
CA ILE A 44 1.08 -19.15 1.93
C ILE A 44 1.43 -17.93 1.06
N VAL A 45 1.39 -18.07 -0.26
CA VAL A 45 1.68 -16.97 -1.19
C VAL A 45 0.60 -15.89 -1.10
N LEU A 46 -0.68 -16.28 -1.12
CA LEU A 46 -1.80 -15.35 -0.98
C LEU A 46 -1.79 -14.61 0.36
N GLY A 47 -1.52 -15.31 1.47
CA GLY A 47 -1.42 -14.69 2.79
C GLY A 47 -0.27 -13.69 2.89
N ARG A 48 0.86 -13.95 2.21
CA ARG A 48 1.96 -12.97 2.09
C ARG A 48 1.55 -11.76 1.25
N ALA A 49 0.88 -11.98 0.13
CA ALA A 49 0.37 -10.92 -0.73
C ALA A 49 -0.63 -10.03 0.02
N HIS A 50 -1.64 -10.62 0.66
CA HIS A 50 -2.64 -9.93 1.47
C HIS A 50 -1.99 -9.03 2.52
N LYS A 51 -1.11 -9.60 3.38
CA LYS A 51 -0.43 -8.83 4.44
C LYS A 51 0.33 -7.63 3.89
N SER A 52 0.94 -7.79 2.72
CA SER A 52 1.77 -6.76 2.10
C SER A 52 0.94 -5.64 1.49
N TYR A 53 -0.14 -5.96 0.77
CA TYR A 53 -1.10 -4.97 0.29
C TYR A 53 -1.74 -4.21 1.46
N LYS A 54 -2.19 -4.92 2.51
CA LYS A 54 -2.78 -4.29 3.70
C LYS A 54 -1.80 -3.34 4.40
N SER A 55 -0.56 -3.77 4.59
CA SER A 55 0.49 -2.96 5.20
C SER A 55 0.81 -1.72 4.35
N PHE A 56 0.92 -1.89 3.03
CA PHE A 56 1.18 -0.79 2.10
C PHE A 56 0.05 0.24 2.10
N LEU A 57 -1.21 -0.19 1.93
CA LEU A 57 -2.37 0.70 1.90
C LEU A 57 -2.50 1.49 3.20
N LYS A 58 -2.37 0.81 4.35
CA LYS A 58 -2.39 1.47 5.66
C LYS A 58 -1.33 2.56 5.77
N LYS A 59 -0.09 2.25 5.39
CA LYS A 59 1.01 3.22 5.47
C LYS A 59 0.85 4.34 4.45
N PHE A 60 0.32 4.05 3.27
CA PHE A 60 -0.03 5.05 2.27
C PHE A 60 -1.04 6.05 2.83
N ASP A 61 -2.13 5.56 3.44
CA ASP A 61 -3.16 6.41 4.06
C ASP A 61 -2.60 7.25 5.21
N GLU A 62 -1.81 6.65 6.10
CA GLU A 62 -1.11 7.34 7.20
C GLU A 62 -0.22 8.47 6.66
N ASN A 63 0.58 8.17 5.63
CA ASN A 63 1.49 9.15 5.04
C ASN A 63 0.75 10.26 4.29
N MET A 64 -0.34 9.95 3.59
CA MET A 64 -1.18 10.93 2.91
C MET A 64 -1.88 11.89 3.89
N SER A 65 -2.35 11.37 5.04
CA SER A 65 -2.90 12.19 6.11
C SER A 65 -1.87 13.16 6.66
N ASN A 66 -0.64 12.68 6.91
CA ASN A 66 0.45 13.52 7.39
C ASN A 66 0.82 14.62 6.38
N CYS A 67 0.98 14.27 5.10
CA CYS A 67 1.18 15.26 4.01
C CYS A 67 0.12 16.36 4.00
N SER A 68 -1.16 15.96 4.11
CA SER A 68 -2.28 16.90 4.06
C SER A 68 -2.25 17.87 5.25
N TYR A 69 -1.93 17.36 6.44
CA TYR A 69 -1.75 18.17 7.64
C TYR A 69 -0.58 19.14 7.51
N SER A 70 0.61 18.67 7.09
CA SER A 70 1.77 19.54 6.85
C SER A 70 1.48 20.62 5.80
N PHE A 71 0.77 20.29 4.70
CA PHE A 71 0.40 21.27 3.69
C PHE A 71 -0.50 22.37 4.25
N LYS A 72 -1.45 21.99 5.11
CA LYS A 72 -2.29 22.95 5.83
C LYS A 72 -1.45 23.84 6.75
N GLN A 73 -0.54 23.27 7.54
CA GLN A 73 0.35 24.04 8.41
C GLN A 73 1.21 25.04 7.63
N VAL A 74 1.80 24.64 6.50
CA VAL A 74 2.56 25.55 5.63
C VAL A 74 1.67 26.67 5.07
N THR A 75 0.43 26.34 4.70
CA THR A 75 -0.53 27.33 4.21
C THR A 75 -0.92 28.34 5.30
N ASP A 76 -1.13 27.88 6.53
CA ASP A 76 -1.48 28.73 7.65
C ASP A 76 -0.27 29.59 8.09
N LEU A 77 0.93 29.02 8.15
CA LEU A 77 2.17 29.78 8.40
C LEU A 77 2.40 30.88 7.36
N LYS A 78 2.11 30.61 6.08
CA LYS A 78 2.24 31.64 5.04
C LYS A 78 1.30 32.82 5.30
N LYS A 79 0.06 32.56 5.72
CA LYS A 79 -0.87 33.62 6.11
C LYS A 79 -0.37 34.38 7.34
N ASP A 80 0.24 33.68 8.30
CA ASP A 80 0.79 34.31 9.49
C ASP A 80 1.95 35.26 9.15
N VAL A 81 2.80 34.92 8.17
CA VAL A 81 3.81 35.84 7.63
C VAL A 81 3.15 37.05 6.96
N ASP A 82 2.17 36.81 6.08
CA ASP A 82 1.46 37.89 5.35
C ASP A 82 0.77 38.87 6.33
N ASN A 83 0.35 38.37 7.49
CA ASN A 83 -0.26 39.14 8.57
C ASN A 83 0.76 39.72 9.58
N ASN A 84 2.06 39.62 9.32
CA ASN A 84 3.16 40.05 10.22
C ASN A 84 3.12 39.40 11.63
N ILE A 85 2.57 38.19 11.75
CA ILE A 85 2.51 37.43 13.01
C ILE A 85 3.85 36.73 13.29
N ILE A 86 4.52 36.24 12.25
CA ILE A 86 5.84 35.58 12.32
C ILE A 86 6.81 36.18 11.31
N LYS A 87 8.12 36.08 11.59
CA LYS A 87 9.15 36.62 10.71
C LYS A 87 9.44 35.67 9.54
N GLU A 88 9.85 36.24 8.41
CA GLU A 88 10.19 35.49 7.20
C GLU A 88 11.33 34.46 7.43
N GLU A 89 12.31 34.79 8.26
CA GLU A 89 13.41 33.90 8.65
C GLU A 89 12.92 32.64 9.37
N GLU A 90 11.92 32.79 10.24
CA GLU A 90 11.30 31.69 10.98
C GLU A 90 10.49 30.80 10.02
N PHE A 91 9.77 31.42 9.08
CA PHE A 91 9.07 30.71 8.02
C PHE A 91 10.02 29.87 7.16
N ILE A 92 11.16 30.43 6.72
CA ILE A 92 12.15 29.71 5.91
C ILE A 92 12.67 28.48 6.65
N LYS A 93 12.94 28.62 7.96
CA LYS A 93 13.40 27.50 8.80
C LYS A 93 12.35 26.39 8.89
N TYR A 94 11.09 26.74 9.18
CA TYR A 94 9.98 25.77 9.21
C TYR A 94 9.76 25.10 7.85
N PHE A 95 9.77 25.87 6.77
CA PHE A 95 9.57 25.36 5.42
C PHE A 95 10.63 24.32 5.03
N ASN A 96 11.90 24.56 5.39
CA ASN A 96 12.98 23.61 5.12
C ASN A 96 12.84 22.32 5.92
N GLN A 97 12.43 22.40 7.20
CA GLN A 97 12.17 21.22 8.02
C GLN A 97 11.03 20.36 7.45
N GLU A 98 9.93 20.99 7.02
CA GLU A 98 8.83 20.25 6.39
C GLU A 98 9.22 19.66 5.03
N LYS A 99 10.02 20.37 4.25
CA LYS A 99 10.55 19.84 2.99
C LYS A 99 11.40 18.59 3.21
N GLU A 100 12.23 18.56 4.25
CA GLU A 100 13.01 17.37 4.63
C GLU A 100 12.09 16.21 5.04
N ALA A 101 11.12 16.47 5.92
CA ALA A 101 10.14 15.47 6.37
C ALA A 101 9.36 14.85 5.19
N LEU A 102 8.88 15.68 4.25
CA LEU A 102 8.19 15.21 3.04
C LEU A 102 9.11 14.38 2.12
N THR A 103 10.40 14.71 2.06
CA THR A 103 11.38 13.95 1.28
C THR A 103 11.64 12.57 1.88
N GLU A 104 11.78 12.49 3.20
CA GLU A 104 11.94 11.23 3.92
C GLU A 104 10.70 10.34 3.77
N LEU A 105 9.51 10.93 3.88
CA LEU A 105 8.24 10.26 3.64
C LEU A 105 8.14 9.65 2.23
N SER A 106 8.49 10.44 1.21
CA SER A 106 8.51 9.97 -0.19
C SER A 106 9.50 8.81 -0.39
N THR A 107 10.63 8.83 0.32
CA THR A 107 11.65 7.77 0.24
C THR A 107 11.14 6.47 0.89
N ASN A 108 10.51 6.58 2.05
CA ASN A 108 9.91 5.46 2.77
C ASN A 108 8.77 4.79 1.97
N LEU A 109 7.93 5.59 1.30
CA LEU A 109 6.90 5.10 0.39
C LEU A 109 7.49 4.35 -0.81
N ASN A 110 8.56 4.88 -1.41
CA ASN A 110 9.23 4.23 -2.55
C ASN A 110 9.87 2.88 -2.17
N PHE A 111 10.47 2.77 -0.98
CA PHE A 111 11.01 1.50 -0.50
C PHE A 111 9.91 0.43 -0.39
N GLN A 112 8.80 0.78 0.25
CA GLN A 112 7.66 -0.12 0.42
C GLN A 112 6.97 -0.45 -0.90
N PHE A 113 7.04 0.46 -1.86
CA PHE A 113 6.55 0.22 -3.20
C PHE A 113 7.35 -0.87 -3.93
N ASN A 114 8.67 -0.91 -3.79
CA ASN A 114 9.51 -1.96 -4.37
C ASN A 114 9.23 -3.35 -3.77
N ASP A 115 9.00 -3.41 -2.46
CA ASP A 115 8.55 -4.64 -1.79
C ASP A 115 7.22 -5.12 -2.36
N MET A 116 6.27 -4.20 -2.57
CA MET A 116 4.96 -4.51 -3.14
C MET A 116 5.05 -4.99 -4.59
N ILE A 117 5.90 -4.39 -5.44
CA ILE A 117 6.16 -4.90 -6.81
C ILE A 117 6.63 -6.35 -6.77
N THR A 118 7.59 -6.65 -5.88
CA THR A 118 8.17 -8.00 -5.76
C THR A 118 7.09 -9.02 -5.39
N ILE A 119 6.21 -8.65 -4.46
CA ILE A 119 5.15 -9.51 -3.96
C ILE A 119 4.04 -9.67 -5.00
N LYS A 120 3.70 -8.60 -5.72
CA LYS A 120 2.80 -8.67 -6.88
C LYS A 120 3.32 -9.62 -7.95
N ARG A 121 4.62 -9.57 -8.27
CA ARG A 121 5.24 -10.49 -9.23
C ARG A 121 5.11 -11.95 -8.79
N LEU A 122 5.41 -12.24 -7.52
CA LEU A 122 5.28 -13.60 -6.97
C LEU A 122 3.83 -14.11 -7.01
N TYR A 123 2.87 -13.25 -6.67
CA TYR A 123 1.44 -13.57 -6.76
C TYR A 123 1.00 -13.84 -8.21
N LEU A 124 1.41 -13.01 -9.17
CA LEU A 124 1.05 -13.18 -10.59
C LEU A 124 1.65 -14.46 -11.19
N GLN A 125 2.77 -14.96 -10.67
CA GLN A 125 3.33 -16.24 -11.10
C GLN A 125 2.48 -17.44 -10.65
N GLU A 126 1.77 -17.30 -9.52
CA GLU A 126 0.93 -18.35 -8.94
C GLU A 126 -0.54 -18.27 -9.38
N ILE A 127 -0.97 -17.16 -10.02
CA ILE A 127 -2.38 -16.90 -10.33
C ILE A 127 -3.02 -18.00 -11.19
N ASN A 128 -2.29 -18.48 -12.20
CA ASN A 128 -2.81 -19.50 -13.11
C ASN A 128 -2.99 -20.85 -12.41
N SER A 129 -2.13 -21.15 -11.44
CA SER A 129 -2.23 -22.33 -10.59
C SER A 129 -3.45 -22.23 -9.67
N ILE A 130 -3.63 -21.07 -9.02
CA ILE A 130 -4.78 -20.76 -8.16
C ILE A 130 -6.11 -20.90 -8.93
N ASP A 131 -6.21 -20.28 -10.10
CA ASP A 131 -7.41 -20.36 -10.95
C ASP A 131 -7.71 -21.79 -11.39
N SER A 132 -6.67 -22.58 -11.71
CA SER A 132 -6.83 -23.99 -12.08
C SER A 132 -7.35 -24.82 -10.90
N ILE A 133 -6.86 -24.57 -9.68
CA ILE A 133 -7.30 -25.26 -8.46
C ILE A 133 -8.78 -24.96 -8.23
N ILE A 134 -9.19 -23.68 -8.27
CA ILE A 134 -10.57 -23.27 -8.01
C ILE A 134 -11.53 -23.92 -9.02
N LYS A 135 -11.23 -23.81 -10.32
CA LYS A 135 -12.05 -24.42 -11.37
C LYS A 135 -12.18 -25.94 -11.21
N SER A 136 -11.12 -26.63 -10.81
CA SER A 136 -11.15 -28.09 -10.61
C SER A 136 -12.06 -28.53 -9.46
N LYS A 137 -12.33 -27.65 -8.48
CA LYS A 137 -13.18 -27.93 -7.33
C LYS A 137 -14.64 -27.54 -7.56
N GLU A 138 -14.93 -26.62 -8.49
CA GLU A 138 -16.29 -26.22 -8.89
C GLU A 138 -16.98 -27.25 -9.82
N ILE A 139 -16.24 -28.19 -10.42
CA ILE A 139 -16.79 -29.22 -11.34
C ILE A 139 -17.24 -30.50 -10.59
N LYS A 140 -17.41 -30.45 -9.27
CA LYS A 140 -17.93 -31.55 -8.45
C LYS A 140 -19.30 -31.22 -7.88
#